data_AF-A0A9E5QBR3-F1
#
_entry.id   AF-A0A9E5QBR3-F1
#
_cell.length_a   1.000
_cell.length_b   1.000
_cell.length_c   1.000
_cell.angle_alpha   90.00
_cell.angle_beta   90.00
_cell.angle_gamma   90.00
#
_symmetry.space_group_name_H-M   'P 1'
#
loop_
_entity.id
_entity.type
_entity.pdbx_description
1 polymer ?
#
loop_
_entity_poly.entity_id
_entity_poly.type
_entity_poly.pdbx_seq_one_letter_code
_entity_poly.pdbx_strand_id
1 'polypeptide(L)' 'KGILEYCEEELVSIDFKGNPASSIFDAPSTMVIGGNMVKVLAWYDNE' A
#
# COMPACT_ATOMS: atom_id res chain seq x y z
N LYS A 1 -1.49 -4.31 14.61
CA LYS A 1 -2.07 -3.00 14.22
C LYS A 1 -0.96 -1.97 14.37
N GLY A 2 -0.72 -1.08 13.39
CA GLY A 2 0.40 -0.13 13.39
C GLY A 2 1.74 -0.67 12.84
N ILE A 3 1.73 -1.82 12.14
CA ILE A 3 2.91 -2.34 11.43
C ILE A 3 2.56 -2.48 9.94
N LEU A 4 1.47 -3.19 9.65
CA LEU A 4 0.85 -3.28 8.34
C LEU A 4 -0.53 -2.61 8.39
N GLU A 5 -0.77 -1.69 7.48
CA GLU A 5 -2.04 -1.01 7.26
C GLU A 5 -2.60 -1.35 5.86
N TYR A 6 -3.87 -1.06 5.66
CA TYR A 6 -4.61 -1.37 4.44
C TYR A 6 -5.40 -0.13 4.01
N CYS A 7 -5.27 0.24 2.74
CA CYS A 7 -5.85 1.46 2.16
C CYS A 7 -6.71 1.11 0.95
N GLU A 8 -7.95 1.61 0.95
CA GLU A 8 -8.89 1.53 -0.18
C GLU A 8 -9.09 2.87 -0.88
N GLU A 9 -8.44 3.93 -0.39
CA GLU A 9 -8.52 5.27 -0.95
C GLU A 9 -7.51 5.45 -2.10
N GLU A 10 -7.89 6.22 -3.11
CA GLU A 10 -7.04 6.58 -4.27
C GLU A 10 -6.03 7.67 -3.86
N LEU A 11 -4.98 7.28 -3.15
CA LEU A 11 -3.95 8.16 -2.60
C LEU A 11 -2.65 8.13 -3.42
N VAL A 12 -1.80 9.12 -3.18
CA VAL A 12 -0.47 9.24 -3.77
C VAL A 12 0.61 9.38 -2.68
N SER A 13 1.88 9.36 -3.08
CA SER A 13 3.01 9.25 -2.14
C SER A 13 3.03 10.27 -1.01
N ILE A 14 2.65 11.53 -1.27
CA ILE A 14 2.69 12.61 -0.26
C ILE A 14 1.68 12.39 0.87
N ASP A 15 0.61 11.64 0.62
CA ASP A 15 -0.45 11.38 1.60
C ASP A 15 0.04 10.45 2.73
N PHE A 16 1.13 9.70 2.50
CA PHE A 16 1.72 8.78 3.47
C PHE A 16 2.92 9.35 4.23
N LYS A 17 3.30 10.61 3.99
CA LYS A 17 4.42 11.25 4.68
C LYS A 17 4.15 11.33 6.19
N GLY A 18 5.09 10.85 7.00
CA GLY A 18 5.01 10.78 8.45
C GLY A 18 4.08 9.69 8.97
N ASN A 19 3.59 8.79 8.11
CA ASN A 19 2.81 7.64 8.56
C ASN A 19 3.74 6.64 9.29
N PRO A 20 3.41 6.25 10.54
CA PRO A 20 4.28 5.38 11.35
C PRO A 20 4.22 3.89 10.96
N ALA A 21 3.32 3.49 10.05
CA ALA A 21 3.20 2.10 9.62
C ALA A 21 4.41 1.69 8.77
N SER A 22 4.95 0.50 9.03
CA SER A 22 6.07 -0.05 8.26
C SER A 22 5.70 -0.40 6.81
N SER A 23 4.41 -0.61 6.54
CA SER A 23 3.88 -0.88 5.22
C SER A 23 2.38 -0.58 5.18
N ILE A 24 1.91 0.03 4.11
CA ILE A 24 0.49 0.31 3.85
C ILE A 24 0.12 -0.33 2.52
N PHE A 25 -0.69 -1.38 2.54
CA PHE A 25 -1.16 -2.08 1.34
C PHE A 25 -2.13 -1.19 0.57
N ASP A 26 -1.84 -0.97 -0.71
CA ASP A 26 -2.67 -0.19 -1.64
C ASP A 26 -3.57 -1.18 -2.41
N ALA A 27 -4.84 -1.25 -2.01
CA ALA A 27 -5.81 -2.15 -2.62
C ALA A 27 -6.18 -1.73 -4.06
N PRO A 28 -6.45 -0.45 -4.37
CA PRO A 28 -6.75 -0.01 -5.74
C PRO A 28 -5.63 -0.33 -6.75
N SER A 29 -4.37 -0.25 -6.33
CA SER A 29 -3.21 -0.52 -7.20
C SER A 29 -2.78 -1.99 -7.25
N THR A 30 -3.37 -2.86 -6.42
CA THR A 30 -3.07 -4.30 -6.38
C THR A 30 -3.99 -5.09 -7.30
N MET A 31 -3.42 -5.96 -8.14
CA MET A 31 -4.21 -6.69 -9.16
C MET A 31 -3.72 -8.10 -9.45
N VAL A 32 -4.65 -8.94 -9.90
CA VAL A 32 -4.36 -10.28 -10.43
C VAL A 32 -4.06 -10.19 -11.91
N ILE A 33 -2.90 -10.72 -12.32
CA ILE A 33 -2.44 -10.82 -13.70
C ILE A 33 -2.51 -12.29 -14.10
N GLY A 34 -3.18 -12.60 -15.22
CA GLY A 34 -3.17 -13.95 -15.79
C GLY A 34 -3.79 -15.04 -14.89
N GLY A 35 -4.63 -14.67 -13.92
CA GLY A 35 -5.39 -15.58 -13.05
C GLY A 35 -4.65 -16.14 -11.83
N ASN A 36 -3.32 -16.26 -11.86
CA ASN A 36 -2.54 -16.82 -10.75
C ASN A 36 -1.29 -16.01 -10.34
N MET A 37 -1.03 -14.85 -10.96
CA MET A 37 0.02 -13.93 -10.54
C MET A 37 -0.61 -12.71 -9.88
N VAL A 38 -0.06 -12.23 -8.78
CA VAL A 38 -0.55 -11.03 -8.09
C VAL A 38 0.56 -9.97 -8.09
N LYS A 39 0.26 -8.79 -8.62
CA LYS A 39 1.07 -7.60 -8.43
C LYS A 39 0.54 -6.86 -7.21
N VAL A 40 1.32 -6.82 -6.14
CA VAL A 40 1.00 -6.09 -4.91
C VAL A 40 1.72 -4.75 -4.90
N LEU A 41 1.03 -3.70 -4.47
CA LEU A 41 1.63 -2.40 -4.17
C LEU A 41 1.47 -2.09 -2.68
N ALA A 42 2.54 -1.58 -2.08
CA ALA A 42 2.49 -1.06 -0.71
C ALA A 42 3.37 0.17 -0.58
N TRP A 43 2.89 1.14 0.19
CA TRP A 43 3.59 2.37 0.55
C TRP A 43 4.31 2.21 1.88
N TYR A 44 5.38 2.97 2.07
CA TYR A 44 6.05 3.17 3.35
C TYR A 44 6.73 4.54 3.31
N ASP A 45 6.73 5.24 4.44
CA ASP A 45 7.68 6.33 4.63
C ASP A 45 9.04 5.71 5.00
N ASN A 46 10.09 6.13 4.32
CA ASN A 46 11.43 5.57 4.48
C ASN A 46 12.32 6.42 5.40
N GLU A 47 11.83 7.59 5.86
CA GLU A 47 12.47 8.42 6.88
C GLU A 47 12.08 7.98 8.29
#